data_AF-B1MI46-F1
#
_entry.id   AF-B1MI46-F1
#
_cell.length_a   1.000
_cell.length_b   1.000
_cell.length_c   1.000
_cell.angle_alpha   90.00
_cell.angle_beta   90.00
_cell.angle_gamma   90.00
#
_symmetry.space_group_name_H-M   'P 1'
#
loop_
_entity.id
_entity.type
_entity.pdbx_description
1 polymer ?
#
loop_
_entity_poly.entity_id
_entity_poly.type
_entity_poly.pdbx_seq_one_letter_code
_entity_poly.pdbx_strand_id
1 'polypeptide(L)'
;MIGQAAKLWAEAIESVIDGEFDVLTKADAAQLRQDAAEAPDGTRIVTLYDRTDHQRATPLLVLTVGKTDDVTIDARQLRKFLAQ
;
A
#
# COMPACT_ATOMS: atom_id res chain seq x y z
N MET A 1 -18.30 -27.25 -43.18
CA MET A 1 -19.04 -26.16 -42.49
C MET A 1 -18.95 -26.19 -40.95
N ILE A 2 -18.30 -27.15 -40.29
CA ILE A 2 -18.21 -27.17 -38.81
C ILE A 2 -17.11 -26.24 -38.28
N GLY A 3 -15.97 -26.12 -38.99
CA GLY A 3 -14.84 -25.27 -38.53
C GLY A 3 -15.07 -23.76 -38.67
N GLN A 4 -15.90 -23.32 -39.61
CA GLN A 4 -16.13 -21.90 -39.87
C GLN A 4 -17.04 -21.26 -38.81
N ALA A 5 -18.05 -22.01 -38.35
CA ALA A 5 -18.88 -21.59 -37.23
C ALA A 5 -18.08 -21.56 -35.91
N ALA A 6 -17.26 -22.59 -35.65
CA ALA A 6 -16.41 -22.64 -34.45
C ALA A 6 -15.44 -21.46 -34.37
N LYS A 7 -14.85 -21.06 -35.51
CA LYS A 7 -13.99 -19.88 -35.60
C LYS A 7 -14.73 -18.59 -35.26
N LEU A 8 -15.92 -18.38 -35.84
CA LEU A 8 -16.72 -17.18 -35.60
C LEU A 8 -17.10 -17.03 -34.11
N TRP A 9 -17.45 -18.15 -33.47
CA TRP A 9 -17.74 -18.17 -32.04
C TRP A 9 -16.50 -17.86 -31.19
N ALA A 10 -15.33 -18.38 -31.56
CA ALA A 10 -14.09 -18.09 -30.85
C ALA A 10 -13.72 -16.59 -30.93
N GLU A 11 -13.81 -16.00 -32.12
CA GLU A 11 -13.54 -14.57 -32.35
C GLU A 11 -14.55 -13.67 -31.62
N ALA A 12 -15.82 -14.06 -31.58
CA ALA A 12 -16.85 -13.33 -30.83
C ALA A 12 -16.59 -13.37 -29.31
N ILE A 13 -16.14 -14.51 -28.79
CA ILE A 13 -15.79 -14.66 -27.37
C ILE A 13 -14.55 -13.83 -27.03
N GLU A 14 -13.51 -13.88 -27.87
CA GLU A 14 -12.29 -13.07 -27.72
C GLU A 14 -12.64 -11.58 -27.71
N SER A 15 -13.47 -11.11 -28.65
CA SER A 15 -13.90 -9.71 -28.71
C SER A 15 -14.69 -9.24 -27.49
N VAL A 16 -15.49 -10.10 -26.88
CA VAL A 16 -16.24 -9.75 -25.66
C VAL A 16 -15.31 -9.69 -24.45
N ILE A 17 -14.35 -10.62 -24.37
CA ILE A 17 -13.36 -10.63 -23.29
C ILE A 17 -12.48 -9.39 -23.37
N ASP A 18 -11.91 -9.08 -24.53
CA ASP A 18 -11.01 -7.94 -24.72
C ASP A 18 -11.70 -6.58 -24.57
N GLY A 19 -13.03 -6.52 -24.76
CA GLY A 19 -13.79 -5.29 -24.64
C GLY A 19 -14.09 -4.86 -23.20
N GLU A 20 -14.21 -5.81 -22.28
CA GLU A 20 -14.65 -5.56 -20.90
C GLU A 20 -13.66 -6.02 -19.82
N PHE A 21 -12.67 -6.84 -20.17
CA PHE A 21 -11.76 -7.49 -19.22
C PHE A 21 -10.29 -7.40 -19.66
N ASP A 22 -9.40 -7.19 -18.69
CA ASP A 22 -7.97 -7.40 -18.89
C ASP A 22 -7.62 -8.87 -18.63
N VAL A 23 -7.09 -9.55 -19.64
CA VAL A 23 -6.65 -10.95 -19.54
C VAL A 23 -5.23 -10.99 -19.00
N LEU A 24 -5.06 -11.48 -17.77
CA LEU A 24 -3.76 -11.68 -17.14
C LEU A 24 -3.33 -13.14 -17.24
N THR A 25 -2.04 -13.36 -17.50
CA THR A 25 -1.49 -14.71 -17.36
C THR A 25 -1.46 -15.13 -15.89
N LYS A 26 -1.37 -16.43 -15.62
CA LYS A 26 -1.22 -16.93 -14.25
C LYS A 26 0.04 -16.37 -13.57
N ALA A 27 1.10 -16.11 -14.33
CA ALA A 27 2.33 -15.52 -13.83
C ALA A 27 2.12 -14.07 -13.42
N ASP A 28 1.47 -13.26 -14.26
CA ASP A 28 1.18 -11.85 -13.95
C ASP A 28 0.26 -11.72 -12.74
N ALA A 29 -0.75 -12.58 -12.64
CA ALA A 29 -1.62 -12.62 -11.48
C ALA A 29 -0.89 -13.05 -10.19
N ALA A 30 0.15 -13.89 -10.29
CA ALA A 30 0.98 -14.25 -9.15
C ALA A 30 1.90 -13.08 -8.75
N GLN A 31 2.49 -12.40 -9.73
CA GLN A 31 3.31 -11.21 -9.52
C GLN A 31 2.50 -10.09 -8.85
N LEU A 32 1.30 -9.78 -9.32
CA LEU A 32 0.44 -8.77 -8.69
C LEU A 32 0.09 -9.09 -7.24
N ARG A 33 -0.09 -10.37 -6.89
CA ARG A 33 -0.31 -10.78 -5.50
C ARG A 33 0.94 -10.58 -4.65
N GLN A 34 2.11 -10.86 -5.22
CA GLN A 34 3.39 -10.63 -4.56
C GLN A 34 3.62 -9.13 -4.35
N ASP A 35 3.43 -8.32 -5.39
CA ASP A 35 3.57 -6.86 -5.34
C ASP A 35 2.59 -6.25 -4.33
N ALA A 36 1.36 -6.75 -4.25
CA ALA A 36 0.39 -6.30 -3.26
C ALA A 36 0.75 -6.71 -1.82
N ALA A 37 1.41 -7.86 -1.63
CA ALA A 37 1.89 -8.31 -0.33
C ALA A 37 3.14 -7.54 0.13
N GLU A 38 3.99 -7.15 -0.81
CA GLU A 38 5.21 -6.36 -0.56
C GLU A 38 4.97 -4.85 -0.58
N ALA A 39 3.79 -4.41 -1.03
CA ALA A 39 3.42 -3.01 -1.08
C ALA A 39 3.60 -2.39 0.32
N PRO A 40 4.32 -1.26 0.43
CA PRO A 40 4.43 -0.55 1.68
C PRO A 40 3.04 -0.26 2.25
N ASP A 41 2.82 -0.59 3.52
CA ASP A 41 1.53 -0.40 4.18
C ASP A 41 1.14 1.08 4.35
N GLY A 42 2.06 1.99 4.00
CA GLY A 42 1.92 3.43 4.13
C GLY A 42 2.25 3.95 5.54
N THR A 43 2.61 3.06 6.46
CA THR A 43 2.97 3.39 7.83
C THR A 43 4.34 4.04 7.87
N ARG A 44 4.46 5.13 8.63
CA ARG A 44 5.69 5.88 8.84
C ARG A 44 5.96 6.00 10.32
N ILE A 45 7.23 5.89 10.71
CA ILE A 45 7.67 6.10 12.08
C ILE A 45 8.36 7.45 12.15
N VAL A 46 7.78 8.38 12.93
CA VAL A 46 8.37 9.70 13.21
C VAL A 46 8.98 9.65 14.61
N THR A 47 10.31 9.75 14.70
CA THR A 47 11.00 9.80 15.99
C THR A 47 11.53 11.20 16.25
N LEU A 48 11.09 11.80 17.36
CA LEU A 48 11.51 13.10 17.82
C LEU A 48 12.67 12.95 18.80
N TYR A 49 13.69 13.78 18.61
CA TYR A 49 14.86 13.86 19.48
C TYR A 49 15.03 15.29 19.97
N ASP A 50 15.74 15.46 21.08
CA ASP A 50 16.23 16.77 21.49
C ASP A 50 17.24 17.26 20.45
N ARG A 51 17.21 18.56 20.13
CA ARG A 51 18.17 19.18 19.21
C ARG A 51 19.62 19.04 19.70
N THR A 52 19.80 19.01 21.02
CA THR A 52 21.11 18.87 21.68
C THR A 52 21.60 17.42 21.69
N ASP A 53 20.72 16.44 21.49
CA ASP A 53 21.09 15.03 21.33
C ASP A 53 21.53 14.74 19.88
N HIS A 54 22.75 15.17 19.56
CA HIS A 54 23.34 14.97 18.23
C HIS A 54 23.57 13.50 17.88
N GLN A 55 23.69 12.62 18.88
CA GLN A 55 23.87 11.19 18.67
C GLN A 55 22.55 10.46 18.51
N ARG A 56 21.41 11.13 18.74
CA ARG A 56 20.06 10.55 18.70
C ARG A 56 19.96 9.30 19.57
N ALA A 57 20.61 9.34 20.73
CA ALA A 57 20.70 8.20 21.63
C ALA A 57 19.40 8.00 22.42
N THR A 58 18.68 9.09 22.73
CA THR A 58 17.45 9.04 23.54
C THR A 58 16.30 9.74 22.84
N PRO A 59 15.34 8.99 22.26
CA PRO A 59 14.17 9.59 21.64
C PRO A 59 13.25 10.22 22.69
N LEU A 60 12.77 11.43 22.41
CA LEU A 60 11.76 12.12 23.21
C LEU A 60 10.38 11.50 22.99
N LEU A 61 10.06 11.17 21.74
CA LEU A 61 8.76 10.62 21.35
C LEU A 61 8.87 9.83 20.05
N VAL A 62 8.18 8.69 19.96
CA VAL A 62 8.07 7.88 18.74
C VAL A 62 6.59 7.83 18.35
N LEU A 63 6.27 8.30 17.15
CA LEU A 63 4.92 8.32 16.60
C LEU A 63 4.83 7.37 15.41
N THR A 64 3.80 6.54 15.41
CA THR A 64 3.46 5.70 14.26
C THR A 64 2.32 6.38 13.50
N VAL A 65 2.60 6.85 12.29
CA VAL A 65 1.64 7.46 11.37
C VAL A 65 1.17 6.37 10.43
N GLY A 66 -0.12 6.07 10.38
CA GLY A 66 -0.66 5.09 9.43
C GLY A 66 -0.84 5.68 8.02
N LYS A 67 -1.78 5.10 7.26
CA LYS A 67 -2.20 5.67 5.96
C LYS A 67 -2.88 7.04 6.07
N THR A 68 -3.40 7.37 7.25
CA THR A 68 -3.97 8.67 7.56
C THR A 68 -2.88 9.61 8.04
N ASP A 69 -2.90 10.87 7.59
CA ASP A 69 -1.89 11.88 7.96
C ASP A 69 -2.05 12.38 9.41
N ASP A 70 -3.10 11.96 10.12
CA ASP A 70 -3.38 12.37 11.50
C ASP A 70 -2.86 11.35 12.53
N VAL A 71 -2.26 11.86 13.61
CA VAL A 71 -1.87 11.08 14.79
C VAL A 71 -2.53 11.66 16.05
N THR A 72 -3.23 10.81 16.80
CA THR A 72 -3.84 11.20 18.08
C THR A 72 -2.93 10.83 19.24
N ILE A 73 -2.67 11.78 20.15
CA ILE A 73 -1.81 11.61 21.32
C ILE A 73 -2.58 12.07 22.57
N ASP A 74 -2.42 11.39 23.71
CA ASP A 74 -3.01 11.85 24.97
C ASP A 74 -2.39 13.22 25.36
N ALA A 75 -3.25 14.22 25.58
CA ALA A 75 -2.86 15.56 25.99
C ALA A 75 -1.98 15.58 27.26
N ARG A 76 -2.14 14.62 28.17
CA ARG A 76 -1.28 14.47 29.35
C ARG A 76 0.16 14.13 29.00
N GLN A 77 0.39 13.33 27.95
CA GLN A 77 1.74 13.04 27.48
C GLN A 77 2.38 14.29 26.87
N LEU A 78 1.62 15.06 26.09
CA LEU A 78 2.06 16.34 25.51
C LEU A 78 2.42 17.37 26.59
N ARG A 79 1.61 17.47 27.65
CA ARG A 79 1.87 18.39 28.78
C ARG A 79 3.13 18.08 29.55
N LYS A 80 3.60 16.82 29.60
CA LYS A 80 4.90 16.49 30.22
C LYS A 80 6.07 17.20 29.52
N PHE A 81 5.96 17.48 28.22
CA PHE A 81 6.96 18.23 27.47
C PHE A 81 6.85 19.74 27.65
N LEU A 82 5.67 20.26 28.03
CA LEU A 82 5.39 21.68 28.20
C LEU A 82 5.58 22.19 29.63
N ALA A 83 5.71 21.31 30.61
CA ALA A 83 5.85 21.66 32.02
C ALA A 83 7.29 22.05 32.43
N GLN A 84 8.10 22.56 31.49
CA GLN A 84 9.42 23.12 31.77
C GLN A 84 9.32 24.53 32.34
#